data_AF-A0A956X6Z7-F1
#
_entry.id   AF-A0A956X6Z7-F1
#
_cell.length_a   1.000
_cell.length_b   1.000
_cell.length_c   1.000
_cell.angle_alpha   90.00
_cell.angle_beta   90.00
_cell.angle_gamma   90.00
#
_symmetry.space_group_name_H-M   'P 1'
#
loop_
_entity.id
_entity.type
_entity.pdbx_description
1 polymer ?
#
loop_
_entity_poly.entity_id
_entity_poly.type
_entity_poly.pdbx_seq_one_letter_code
_entity_poly.pdbx_strand_id
1 'polypeptide(L)'
;ASVSWRKAVRQARAWDNSHDACYVEITYRNLLHNPEATLKKICQALNLDYAPSMLSPQRESAVDRSGDKSPRARYRSLDPSRQDRWRKKLTPLDVSIVEQACHREMAWWDYQPVNPPVPTAQIVSRQLQEITHYFYKQTGKTVKAYGRKLGWKLGYGALPLPQN
;
A
#
# COMPACT_ATOMS: atom_id res chain seq x y z
N ALA A 1 4.41 -5.17 -6.97
CA ALA A 1 3.43 -4.95 -5.88
C ALA A 1 2.18 -5.82 -6.03
N SER A 2 1.46 -5.75 -7.15
CA SER A 2 0.24 -6.57 -7.40
C SER A 2 0.46 -8.07 -7.28
N VAL A 3 1.55 -8.60 -7.86
CA VAL A 3 1.91 -10.03 -7.78
C VAL A 3 2.15 -10.49 -6.33
N SER A 4 2.86 -9.68 -5.53
CA SER A 4 3.14 -9.98 -4.12
C SER A 4 1.85 -9.99 -3.29
N TRP A 5 0.96 -9.01 -3.52
CA TRP A 5 -0.36 -8.98 -2.89
C TRP A 5 -1.18 -10.21 -3.25
N ARG A 6 -1.24 -10.57 -4.54
CA ARG A 6 -1.96 -11.73 -5.03
C ARG A 6 -1.46 -13.03 -4.38
N LYS A 7 -0.13 -13.18 -4.24
CA LYS A 7 0.48 -14.33 -3.58
C LYS A 7 0.08 -14.39 -2.10
N ALA A 8 0.13 -13.27 -1.39
CA ALA A 8 -0.25 -13.20 0.02
C ALA A 8 -1.72 -13.58 0.24
N VAL A 9 -2.65 -13.07 -0.60
CA VAL A 9 -4.07 -13.43 -0.53
C VAL A 9 -4.28 -14.92 -0.75
N ARG A 10 -3.62 -15.52 -1.75
CA ARG A 10 -3.71 -16.97 -2.01
C ARG A 10 -3.19 -17.82 -0.85
N GLN A 11 -2.10 -17.38 -0.21
CA GLN A 11 -1.54 -18.08 0.95
C GLN A 11 -2.48 -18.00 2.15
N ALA A 12 -3.05 -16.84 2.43
CA ALA A 12 -4.04 -16.68 3.50
C ALA A 12 -5.25 -17.61 3.28
N ARG A 13 -5.71 -17.77 2.04
CA ARG A 13 -6.81 -18.70 1.70
C ARG A 13 -6.44 -20.18 1.82
N ALA A 14 -5.23 -20.55 1.44
CA ALA A 14 -4.77 -21.92 1.61
C ALA A 14 -4.72 -22.31 3.10
N TRP A 15 -4.49 -21.33 3.97
CA TRP A 15 -4.50 -21.52 5.43
C TRP A 15 -5.89 -21.81 5.98
N ASP A 16 -6.92 -21.10 5.50
CA ASP A 16 -8.32 -21.31 5.89
C ASP A 16 -8.77 -22.76 5.68
N ASN A 17 -8.41 -23.36 4.54
CA ASN A 17 -8.83 -24.72 4.19
C ASN A 17 -8.06 -25.86 4.90
N SER A 18 -7.03 -25.56 5.69
CA SER A 18 -6.06 -26.60 6.14
C SER A 18 -5.99 -26.84 7.64
N HIS A 19 -6.69 -26.07 8.48
CA HIS A 19 -6.53 -26.17 9.93
C HIS A 19 -7.86 -26.07 10.70
N ASP A 20 -8.01 -26.88 11.75
CA ASP A 20 -8.99 -26.71 12.85
C ASP A 20 -8.74 -25.43 13.69
N ALA A 21 -7.93 -24.50 13.20
CA ALA A 21 -7.57 -23.28 13.90
C ALA A 21 -8.71 -22.26 13.81
N CYS A 22 -8.91 -21.50 14.88
CA CYS A 22 -9.86 -20.40 14.92
C CYS A 22 -9.40 -19.27 13.97
N TYR A 23 -9.85 -19.34 12.72
CA TYR A 23 -9.58 -18.36 11.68
C TYR A 23 -10.80 -17.44 11.51
N VAL A 24 -10.55 -16.13 11.51
CA VAL A 24 -11.60 -15.13 11.28
C VAL A 24 -11.18 -14.23 10.14
N GLU A 25 -11.92 -14.32 9.06
CA GLU A 25 -11.72 -13.47 7.91
C GLU A 25 -12.56 -12.17 8.04
N ILE A 26 -11.89 -11.03 7.83
CA ILE A 26 -12.46 -9.69 7.99
C ILE A 26 -11.98 -8.79 6.86
N THR A 27 -12.93 -8.13 6.20
CA THR A 27 -12.60 -7.10 5.21
C THR A 27 -12.50 -5.74 5.87
N TYR A 28 -11.54 -4.93 5.40
CA TYR A 28 -11.41 -3.55 5.84
C TYR A 28 -12.68 -2.73 5.57
N ARG A 29 -13.39 -3.02 4.47
CA ARG A 29 -14.69 -2.40 4.15
C ARG A 29 -15.72 -2.68 5.25
N ASN A 30 -15.90 -3.95 5.65
CA ASN A 30 -16.87 -4.30 6.70
C ASN A 30 -16.49 -3.67 8.04
N LEU A 31 -15.20 -3.60 8.36
CA LEU A 31 -14.73 -2.92 9.56
C LEU A 31 -15.06 -1.42 9.57
N LEU A 32 -15.03 -0.76 8.41
CA LEU A 32 -15.34 0.67 8.33
C LEU A 32 -16.86 0.96 8.35
N HIS A 33 -17.66 0.15 7.66
CA HIS A 33 -19.10 0.39 7.52
C HIS A 33 -19.91 -0.21 8.67
N ASN A 34 -19.46 -1.32 9.23
CA ASN A 34 -20.14 -2.06 10.31
C ASN A 34 -19.14 -2.40 11.44
N PRO A 35 -18.55 -1.38 12.09
CA PRO A 35 -17.45 -1.59 13.03
C PRO A 35 -17.87 -2.40 14.25
N GLU A 36 -19.05 -2.13 14.82
CA GLU A 36 -19.57 -2.84 15.99
C GLU A 36 -19.78 -4.34 15.69
N ALA A 37 -20.50 -4.65 14.60
CA ALA A 37 -20.76 -6.04 14.22
C ALA A 37 -19.45 -6.79 13.92
N THR A 38 -18.49 -6.12 13.26
CA THR A 38 -17.18 -6.69 12.96
C THR A 38 -16.39 -6.97 14.24
N LEU A 39 -16.37 -6.06 15.20
CA LEU A 39 -15.71 -6.25 16.49
C LEU A 39 -16.36 -7.35 17.32
N LYS A 40 -17.70 -7.42 17.36
CA LYS A 40 -18.42 -8.52 18.03
C LYS A 40 -18.03 -9.88 17.46
N LYS A 41 -17.94 -10.01 16.12
CA LYS A 41 -17.49 -11.23 15.46
C LYS A 41 -16.05 -11.61 15.87
N ILE A 42 -15.14 -10.63 15.95
CA ILE A 42 -13.77 -10.84 16.43
C ILE A 42 -13.77 -11.34 17.88
N CYS A 43 -14.48 -10.63 18.76
CA CYS A 43 -14.58 -10.96 20.17
C CYS A 43 -15.11 -12.37 20.38
N GLN A 44 -16.19 -12.76 19.68
CA GLN A 44 -16.77 -14.10 19.75
C GLN A 44 -15.76 -15.19 19.35
N ALA A 45 -15.04 -14.99 18.25
CA ALA A 45 -14.05 -15.96 17.80
C ALA A 45 -12.84 -16.06 18.76
N LEU A 46 -12.45 -14.95 19.38
CA LEU A 46 -11.39 -14.93 20.39
C LEU A 46 -11.87 -15.32 21.79
N ASN A 47 -13.16 -15.64 21.96
CA ASN A 47 -13.81 -15.87 23.24
C ASN A 47 -13.58 -14.72 24.26
N LEU A 48 -13.74 -13.49 23.79
CA LEU A 48 -13.64 -12.25 24.57
C LEU A 48 -15.00 -11.55 24.64
N ASP A 49 -15.23 -10.82 25.73
CA ASP A 49 -16.40 -9.97 25.86
C ASP A 49 -16.25 -8.69 25.04
N TYR A 50 -17.31 -8.33 24.32
CA TYR A 50 -17.37 -7.07 23.58
C TYR A 50 -17.62 -5.90 24.54
N ALA A 51 -16.79 -4.86 24.47
CA ALA A 51 -17.01 -3.60 25.16
C ALA A 51 -17.20 -2.45 24.13
N PRO A 52 -18.24 -1.60 24.27
CA PRO A 52 -18.45 -0.45 23.37
C PRO A 52 -17.26 0.50 23.27
N SER A 53 -16.43 0.58 24.32
CA SER A 53 -15.19 1.37 24.34
C SER A 53 -14.17 0.93 23.28
N MET A 54 -14.23 -0.31 22.78
CA MET A 54 -13.33 -0.82 21.74
C MET A 54 -13.48 -0.09 20.38
N LEU A 55 -14.62 0.58 20.15
CA LEU A 55 -14.84 1.41 18.95
C LEU A 55 -14.08 2.74 18.98
N SER A 56 -13.68 3.17 20.17
CA SER A 56 -12.96 4.41 20.41
C SER A 56 -11.61 4.08 21.03
N PRO A 57 -10.65 3.54 20.26
CA PRO A 57 -9.31 3.29 20.78
C PRO A 57 -8.75 4.62 21.29
N GLN A 58 -8.73 4.80 22.61
CA GLN A 58 -8.17 5.98 23.23
C GLN A 58 -6.71 6.12 22.82
N ARG A 59 -6.24 7.37 22.74
CA ARG A 59 -4.89 7.74 22.27
C ARG A 59 -3.73 7.11 23.06
N GLU A 60 -4.02 6.33 24.10
CA GLU A 60 -3.06 5.81 25.06
C GLU A 60 -2.37 4.50 24.68
N SER A 61 -2.80 3.78 23.64
CA SER A 61 -2.01 2.64 23.15
C SER A 61 -0.88 3.12 22.22
N ALA A 62 0.03 3.92 22.76
CA ALA A 62 1.31 4.31 22.16
C ALA A 62 2.35 3.18 22.23
N VAL A 63 1.91 1.93 22.19
CA VAL A 63 2.79 0.76 22.08
C VAL A 63 2.63 0.22 20.66
N ASP A 64 3.40 0.81 19.76
CA ASP A 64 3.78 0.14 18.52
C ASP A 64 4.56 -1.12 18.96
N ARG A 65 4.04 -2.32 18.67
CA ARG A 65 4.71 -3.60 18.99
C ARG A 65 6.06 -3.75 18.26
N SER A 66 6.45 -2.78 17.44
CA SER A 66 7.68 -2.73 16.66
C SER A 66 8.84 -2.02 17.38
N GLY A 67 8.66 -1.47 18.59
CA GLY A 67 9.71 -0.73 19.29
C GLY A 67 10.06 0.64 18.66
N ASP A 68 9.49 0.95 17.49
CA ASP A 68 9.61 2.25 16.85
C ASP A 68 8.67 3.25 17.53
N LYS A 69 9.27 4.26 18.18
CA LYS A 69 8.55 5.42 18.68
C LYS A 69 8.12 6.28 17.49
N SER A 70 7.06 5.90 16.80
CA SER A 70 6.37 6.81 15.88
C SER A 70 5.63 7.87 16.71
N PRO A 71 6.03 9.15 16.72
CA PRO A 71 5.41 10.17 17.57
C PRO A 71 4.00 10.59 17.11
N ARG A 72 3.42 9.87 16.13
CA ARG A 72 2.27 10.35 15.34
C ARG A 72 1.18 9.32 15.06
N ALA A 73 1.24 8.11 15.62
CA ALA A 73 0.12 7.17 15.52
C ALA A 73 -1.03 7.59 16.45
N ARG A 74 -1.61 8.78 16.19
CA ARG A 74 -2.94 9.11 16.70
C ARG A 74 -3.88 8.17 15.97
N TYR A 75 -4.30 7.09 16.61
CA TYR A 75 -5.44 6.30 16.15
C TYR A 75 -6.62 7.25 16.03
N ARG A 76 -6.88 7.68 14.79
CA ARG A 76 -8.05 8.49 14.45
C ARG A 76 -9.22 7.53 14.29
N SER A 77 -10.43 8.00 14.63
CA SER A 77 -11.67 7.25 14.44
C SER A 77 -11.75 6.61 13.06
N LEU A 78 -12.43 5.46 12.99
CA LEU A 78 -12.69 4.76 11.75
C LEU A 78 -13.39 5.71 10.76
N ASP A 79 -12.77 5.91 9.61
CA ASP A 79 -13.15 6.93 8.63
C ASP A 79 -13.37 6.26 7.28
N PRO A 80 -14.63 6.01 6.90
CA PRO A 80 -14.99 5.36 5.63
C PRO A 80 -14.45 6.08 4.39
N SER A 81 -14.23 7.40 4.45
CA SER A 81 -13.73 8.19 3.32
C SER A 81 -12.33 7.79 2.86
N ARG A 82 -11.61 7.02 3.69
CA ARG A 82 -10.26 6.54 3.38
C ARG A 82 -10.22 5.40 2.39
N GLN A 83 -11.34 4.70 2.19
CA GLN A 83 -11.45 3.54 1.32
C GLN A 83 -11.07 3.88 -0.14
N ASP A 84 -11.42 5.07 -0.63
CA ASP A 84 -11.22 5.48 -2.02
C ASP A 84 -9.96 6.31 -2.27
N ARG A 85 -9.06 6.44 -1.29
CA ARG A 85 -7.83 7.24 -1.46
C ARG A 85 -6.91 6.76 -2.57
N TRP A 86 -6.98 5.48 -2.93
CA TRP A 86 -6.22 4.91 -4.05
C TRP A 86 -6.57 5.59 -5.38
N ARG A 87 -7.83 6.05 -5.57
CA ARG A 87 -8.28 6.76 -6.78
C ARG A 87 -7.55 8.07 -7.02
N LYS A 88 -7.07 8.73 -5.96
CA LYS A 88 -6.32 9.99 -6.05
C LYS A 88 -4.84 9.78 -6.35
N LYS A 89 -4.32 8.57 -6.17
CA LYS A 89 -2.88 8.27 -6.26
C LYS A 89 -2.51 7.41 -7.45
N LEU A 90 -3.41 6.55 -7.91
CA LEU A 90 -3.17 5.63 -9.02
C LEU A 90 -3.74 6.23 -10.29
N THR A 91 -2.98 6.14 -11.38
CA THR A 91 -3.50 6.50 -12.71
C THR A 91 -4.50 5.43 -13.17
N PRO A 92 -5.43 5.75 -14.08
CA PRO A 92 -6.36 4.77 -14.63
C PRO A 92 -5.66 3.54 -15.22
N LEU A 93 -4.51 3.73 -15.88
CA LEU A 93 -3.68 2.66 -16.41
C LEU A 93 -3.11 1.77 -15.31
N ASP A 94 -2.60 2.34 -14.22
CA ASP A 94 -2.09 1.57 -13.08
C ASP A 94 -3.21 0.73 -12.45
N VAL A 95 -4.41 1.30 -12.33
CA VAL A 95 -5.61 0.60 -11.83
C VAL A 95 -5.95 -0.57 -12.76
N SER A 96 -6.07 -0.35 -14.07
CA SER A 96 -6.38 -1.41 -15.04
C SER A 96 -5.35 -2.55 -15.03
N ILE A 97 -4.06 -2.24 -14.88
CA ILE A 97 -2.99 -3.25 -14.79
C ILE A 97 -3.16 -4.11 -13.53
N VAL A 98 -3.46 -3.47 -12.38
CA VAL A 98 -3.69 -4.19 -11.12
C VAL A 98 -4.96 -5.04 -11.21
N GLU A 99 -6.05 -4.48 -11.72
CA GLU A 99 -7.33 -5.17 -11.89
C GLU A 99 -7.18 -6.40 -12.80
N GLN A 100 -6.53 -6.28 -13.96
CA GLN A 100 -6.25 -7.45 -14.80
C GLN A 100 -5.42 -8.51 -14.10
N ALA A 101 -4.39 -8.12 -13.34
CA ALA A 101 -3.53 -9.08 -12.64
C ALA A 101 -4.22 -9.81 -11.48
N CYS A 102 -5.20 -9.16 -10.85
CA CYS A 102 -5.81 -9.56 -9.57
C CYS A 102 -7.32 -9.84 -9.64
N HIS A 103 -7.96 -9.74 -10.81
CA HIS A 103 -9.43 -9.82 -10.95
C HIS A 103 -10.03 -11.08 -10.32
N ARG A 104 -9.34 -12.23 -10.40
CA ARG A 104 -9.83 -13.50 -9.83
C ARG A 104 -9.90 -13.42 -8.31
N GLU A 105 -8.86 -12.88 -7.68
CA GLU A 105 -8.81 -12.70 -6.23
C GLU A 105 -9.78 -11.63 -5.77
N MET A 106 -9.92 -10.54 -6.54
CA MET A 106 -10.87 -9.46 -6.29
C MET A 106 -12.33 -9.95 -6.30
N ALA A 107 -12.71 -10.74 -7.30
CA ALA A 107 -14.08 -11.25 -7.47
C ALA A 107 -14.56 -12.06 -6.27
N TRP A 108 -13.68 -12.87 -5.67
CA TRP A 108 -13.99 -13.62 -4.43
C TRP A 108 -14.42 -12.73 -3.27
N TRP A 109 -13.89 -11.50 -3.22
CA TRP A 109 -14.16 -10.52 -2.19
C TRP A 109 -15.21 -9.49 -2.61
N ASP A 110 -15.92 -9.76 -3.70
CA ASP A 110 -16.89 -8.87 -4.31
C ASP A 110 -16.32 -7.48 -4.66
N TYR A 111 -15.02 -7.43 -4.99
CA TYR A 111 -14.42 -6.25 -5.61
C TYR A 111 -14.53 -6.38 -7.12
N GLN A 112 -15.38 -5.54 -7.71
CA GLN A 112 -15.54 -5.47 -9.16
C GLN A 112 -14.48 -4.54 -9.78
N PRO A 113 -13.89 -4.91 -10.93
CA PRO A 113 -13.06 -4.00 -11.71
C PRO A 113 -13.83 -2.74 -12.09
N VAL A 114 -13.17 -1.59 -12.01
CA VAL A 114 -13.76 -0.29 -12.32
C VAL A 114 -13.40 0.15 -13.74
N ASN A 115 -12.24 -0.29 -14.25
CA ASN A 115 -11.76 0.10 -15.57
C ASN A 115 -11.79 -1.08 -16.56
N PRO A 116 -11.87 -0.81 -17.87
CA PRO A 116 -11.76 -1.87 -18.87
C PRO A 116 -10.35 -2.49 -18.87
N PRO A 117 -10.25 -3.75 -19.33
CA PRO A 117 -8.96 -4.38 -19.56
C PRO A 117 -8.13 -3.58 -20.58
N VAL A 118 -6.85 -3.41 -20.31
CA VAL A 118 -5.90 -2.75 -21.21
C VAL A 118 -5.13 -3.77 -22.07
N PRO A 119 -4.76 -3.45 -23.31
CA PRO A 119 -3.91 -4.32 -24.13
C PRO A 119 -2.52 -4.51 -23.52
N THR A 120 -1.93 -5.71 -23.68
CA THR A 120 -0.58 -6.04 -23.18
C THR A 120 0.49 -5.04 -23.60
N ALA A 121 0.38 -4.50 -24.83
CA ALA A 121 1.32 -3.48 -25.33
C ALA A 121 1.36 -2.21 -24.45
N GLN A 122 0.22 -1.78 -23.89
CA GLN A 122 0.15 -0.63 -22.99
C GLN A 122 0.77 -0.92 -21.63
N ILE A 123 0.70 -2.18 -21.18
CA ILE A 123 1.35 -2.62 -19.93
C ILE A 123 2.87 -2.59 -20.10
N VAL A 124 3.38 -3.11 -21.22
CA VAL A 124 4.80 -3.12 -21.53
C VAL A 124 5.34 -1.70 -21.70
N SER A 125 4.63 -0.82 -22.42
CA SER A 125 5.07 0.57 -22.60
C SER A 125 5.15 1.32 -21.26
N ARG A 126 4.20 1.09 -20.35
CA ARG A 126 4.23 1.65 -18.98
C ARG A 126 5.45 1.18 -18.20
N GLN A 127 5.80 -0.10 -18.27
CA GLN A 127 7.00 -0.64 -17.62
C GLN A 127 8.28 -0.03 -18.21
N LEU A 128 8.36 0.09 -19.54
CA LEU A 128 9.50 0.72 -20.20
C LEU A 128 9.64 2.18 -19.78
N GLN A 129 8.54 2.95 -19.70
CA GLN A 129 8.56 4.33 -19.21
C GLN A 129 9.11 4.44 -17.78
N GLU A 130 8.66 3.57 -16.87
CA GLU A 130 9.16 3.52 -15.49
C GLU A 130 10.65 3.20 -15.43
N ILE A 131 11.09 2.20 -16.20
CA ILE A 131 12.49 1.78 -16.30
C ILE A 131 13.34 2.93 -16.86
N THR A 132 12.92 3.56 -17.95
CA THR A 132 13.61 4.69 -18.57
C THR A 132 13.69 5.88 -17.61
N HIS A 133 12.60 6.21 -16.91
CA HIS A 133 12.59 7.29 -15.91
C HIS A 133 13.54 6.98 -14.74
N TYR A 134 13.55 5.74 -14.26
CA TYR A 134 14.50 5.29 -13.25
C TYR A 134 15.95 5.45 -13.73
N PHE A 135 16.27 4.96 -14.93
CA PHE A 135 17.61 5.08 -15.51
C PHE A 135 18.01 6.54 -15.72
N TYR A 136 17.12 7.38 -16.26
CA TYR A 136 17.35 8.82 -16.40
C TYR A 136 17.67 9.49 -15.07
N LYS A 137 16.93 9.16 -14.01
CA LYS A 137 17.19 9.69 -12.67
C LYS A 137 18.53 9.20 -12.12
N GLN A 138 18.93 7.98 -12.42
CA GLN A 138 20.22 7.43 -11.98
C GLN A 138 21.39 8.02 -12.76
N THR A 139 21.30 8.12 -14.09
CA THR A 139 22.33 8.76 -14.90
C THR A 139 22.50 10.22 -14.50
N GLY A 140 21.41 10.95 -14.23
CA GLY A 140 21.46 12.32 -13.69
C GLY A 140 22.17 12.41 -12.33
N LYS A 141 21.94 11.45 -11.42
CA LYS A 141 22.67 11.38 -10.14
C LYS A 141 24.15 11.06 -10.34
N THR A 142 24.48 10.13 -11.23
CA THR A 142 25.86 9.74 -11.54
C THR A 142 26.62 10.89 -12.20
N VAL A 143 26.04 11.56 -13.18
CA VAL A 143 26.61 12.76 -13.81
C VAL A 143 26.83 13.87 -12.77
N LYS A 144 25.85 14.12 -11.89
CA LYS A 144 25.99 15.10 -10.79
C LYS A 144 27.05 14.69 -9.75
N ALA A 145 27.26 13.40 -9.52
CA ALA A 145 28.29 12.89 -8.63
C ALA A 145 29.69 13.03 -9.27
N TYR A 146 29.83 12.67 -10.55
CA TYR A 146 31.07 12.84 -11.31
C TYR A 146 31.44 14.32 -11.48
N GLY A 147 30.49 15.19 -11.81
CA GLY A 147 30.72 16.64 -11.90
C GLY A 147 31.21 17.25 -10.58
N ARG A 148 30.64 16.83 -9.43
CA ARG A 148 31.15 17.24 -8.10
C ARG A 148 32.55 16.72 -7.81
N LYS A 149 32.85 15.47 -8.20
CA LYS A 149 34.16 14.83 -7.97
C LYS A 149 35.26 15.42 -8.87
N LEU A 150 34.94 15.78 -10.11
CA LEU A 150 35.82 16.52 -11.02
C LEU A 150 36.01 17.97 -10.55
N GLY A 151 34.96 18.65 -10.10
CA GLY A 151 35.07 19.99 -9.50
C GLY A 151 35.98 20.03 -8.28
N TRP A 152 35.92 18.98 -7.42
CA TRP A 152 36.85 18.80 -6.30
C TRP A 152 38.28 18.46 -6.73
N LYS A 153 38.46 17.67 -7.79
CA LYS A 153 39.81 17.30 -8.29
C LYS A 153 40.51 18.40 -9.08
N LEU A 154 39.76 19.34 -9.69
CA LEU A 154 40.30 20.46 -10.45
C LEU A 154 40.56 21.73 -9.60
N GLY A 155 40.45 21.65 -8.27
CA GLY A 155 40.82 22.75 -7.37
C GLY A 155 39.86 23.96 -7.38
N TYR A 156 38.68 23.85 -8.00
CA TYR A 156 37.68 24.92 -7.97
C TYR A 156 36.81 24.78 -6.71
N GLY A 157 37.27 25.37 -5.61
CA GLY A 157 36.37 25.80 -4.56
C GLY A 157 35.36 26.77 -5.15
N ALA A 158 34.08 26.37 -5.19
CA ALA A 158 32.92 27.19 -5.50
C ALA A 158 33.08 28.18 -6.68
N LEU A 159 32.99 27.69 -7.92
CA LEU A 159 32.62 28.57 -9.02
C LEU A 159 31.11 28.91 -8.90
N PRO A 160 30.72 30.20 -8.92
CA PRO A 160 29.31 30.56 -8.85
C PRO A 160 28.60 30.10 -10.11
N LEU A 161 27.38 29.57 -9.95
CA LEU A 161 26.52 29.21 -11.07
C LEU A 161 26.22 30.48 -11.89
N PRO A 162 26.23 30.40 -13.23
CA PRO A 162 25.83 31.53 -14.07
C PRO A 162 24.35 31.82 -13.82
N GLN A 163 24.05 33.08 -13.51
CA GLN A 163 22.68 33.57 -13.49
C GLN A 163 22.21 33.76 -14.92
N ASN A 164 21.19 33.00 -15.30
CA ASN A 164 20.08 33.41 -16.17
C ASN A 164 18.98 32.35 -16.12
#